data_AF-A0A2R3IRB3-F1
#
_entry.id   AF-A0A2R3IRB3-F1
#
_cell.length_a   1.000
_cell.length_b   1.000
_cell.length_c   1.000
_cell.angle_alpha   90.00
_cell.angle_beta   90.00
_cell.angle_gamma   90.00
#
_symmetry.space_group_name_H-M   'P 1'
#
loop_
_entity.id
_entity.type
_entity.pdbx_description
1 polymer ?
#
loop_
_entity_poly.entity_id
_entity_poly.type
_entity_poly.pdbx_seq_one_letter_code
_entity_poly.pdbx_strand_id
1 'polypeptide(L)'
;MPRNTRWLFYLSLAVLTFVVGAWLVRTPEPARPLPWLADWREQVLAPLAENALTLRELHDAVDGELWVDPRLDGVRLAFRGRLLGDGGPWQVEGELGLSAEEQLSLQRASALKPGSAPQPLSAGLEGQLGDKPIVALSMIPDGRVGAERLLASLGQPRLRLQLAQGEAWVYPQLGLTAHLPDDDLRLMLAVPRQALEKPLR
;
A
#
# COMPACT_ATOMS: atom_id res chain seq x y z
N MET A 1 -12.45 32.97 57.89
CA MET A 1 -12.54 33.20 56.43
C MET A 1 -14.00 33.25 56.02
N PRO A 2 -14.46 34.33 55.36
CA PRO A 2 -15.86 34.48 55.00
C PRO A 2 -16.30 33.39 54.03
N ARG A 3 -17.51 32.85 54.25
CA ARG A 3 -18.12 31.73 53.50
C ARG A 3 -18.07 31.89 51.98
N ASN A 4 -18.09 33.14 51.50
CA ASN A 4 -18.07 33.50 50.09
C ASN A 4 -16.71 33.25 49.42
N THR A 5 -15.59 33.38 50.15
CA THR A 5 -14.24 33.14 49.60
C THR A 5 -14.01 31.66 49.30
N ARG A 6 -14.55 30.76 50.12
CA ARG A 6 -14.46 29.30 49.88
C ARG A 6 -15.26 28.89 48.64
N TRP A 7 -16.45 29.48 48.47
CA TRP A 7 -17.28 29.24 47.29
C TRP A 7 -16.62 29.71 45.99
N LEU A 8 -15.99 30.89 46.01
CA LEU A 8 -15.22 31.38 44.86
C LEU A 8 -14.04 30.46 44.51
N PHE A 9 -13.36 29.89 45.52
CA PHE A 9 -12.27 28.93 45.30
C PHE A 9 -12.74 27.60 44.69
N TYR A 10 -13.87 27.06 45.15
CA TYR A 10 -14.43 25.85 44.55
C TYR A 10 -14.91 26.08 43.11
N LEU A 11 -15.50 27.25 42.85
CA LEU A 11 -16.00 27.60 41.53
C LEU A 11 -14.85 27.83 40.54
N SER A 12 -13.77 28.48 40.96
CA SER A 12 -12.56 28.62 40.14
C SER A 12 -11.88 27.27 39.87
N LEU A 13 -11.82 26.39 40.87
CA LEU A 13 -11.25 25.06 40.70
C LEU A 13 -12.07 24.20 39.73
N ALA A 14 -13.41 24.28 39.81
CA ALA A 14 -14.31 23.57 38.91
C ALA A 14 -14.21 24.07 37.46
N VAL A 15 -14.11 25.38 37.26
CA VAL A 15 -13.90 25.95 35.92
C VAL A 15 -12.53 25.55 35.39
N LEU A 16 -11.48 25.58 36.21
CA LEU A 16 -10.12 25.21 35.80
C LEU A 16 -10.04 23.74 35.38
N THR A 17 -10.64 22.82 36.14
CA THR A 17 -10.68 21.40 35.77
C THR A 17 -11.50 21.16 34.50
N PHE A 18 -12.58 21.91 34.30
CA PHE A 18 -13.38 21.80 33.07
C PHE A 18 -12.63 22.33 31.85
N VAL A 19 -11.89 23.43 31.97
CA VAL A 19 -11.05 23.99 30.90
C VAL A 19 -9.89 23.05 30.57
N VAL A 20 -9.23 22.48 31.58
CA VAL A 20 -8.14 21.50 31.37
C VAL A 20 -8.68 20.20 30.77
N GLY A 21 -9.83 19.71 31.25
CA GLY A 21 -10.52 18.55 30.68
C GLY A 21 -10.92 18.78 29.23
N ALA A 22 -11.51 19.94 28.91
CA ALA A 22 -11.87 20.31 27.54
C ALA A 22 -10.64 20.48 26.64
N TRP A 23 -9.51 20.98 27.17
CA TRP A 23 -8.25 21.10 26.43
C TRP A 23 -7.61 19.74 26.16
N LEU A 24 -7.71 18.79 27.09
CA LEU A 24 -7.28 17.39 26.91
C LEU A 24 -8.18 16.64 25.90
N VAL A 25 -9.44 17.05 25.75
CA VAL A 25 -10.37 16.51 24.75
C VAL A 25 -10.25 17.24 23.40
N ARG A 26 -9.15 17.97 23.14
CA ARG A 26 -8.81 18.36 21.77
C ARG A 26 -8.67 17.09 20.93
N THR A 27 -9.75 16.74 20.25
CA THR A 27 -9.81 15.67 19.26
C THR A 27 -8.67 15.90 18.29
N PRO A 28 -7.75 14.94 18.10
CA PRO A 28 -6.75 15.05 17.05
C PRO A 28 -7.50 15.35 15.75
N GLU A 29 -7.03 16.34 14.98
CA GLU A 29 -7.64 16.63 13.68
C GLU A 29 -7.72 15.32 12.89
N PRO A 30 -8.85 15.00 12.24
CA PRO A 30 -8.97 13.79 11.45
C PRO A 30 -7.83 13.80 10.43
N ALA A 31 -6.98 12.78 10.49
CA ALA A 31 -5.83 12.69 9.62
C ALA A 31 -6.30 12.81 8.17
N ARG A 32 -5.64 13.68 7.39
CA ARG A 32 -6.06 13.90 6.00
C ARG A 32 -5.89 12.59 5.21
N PRO A 33 -6.93 12.14 4.48
CA PRO A 33 -6.83 10.96 3.63
C PRO A 33 -5.77 11.17 2.53
N LEU A 34 -5.42 10.09 1.86
CA LEU A 34 -4.58 10.03 0.67
C LEU A 34 -5.51 10.15 -0.55
N PRO A 35 -5.61 11.31 -1.22
CA PRO A 35 -6.60 11.49 -2.29
C PRO A 35 -6.36 10.55 -3.47
N TRP A 36 -5.09 10.37 -3.86
CA TRP A 36 -4.69 9.46 -4.94
C TRP A 36 -5.16 8.02 -4.71
N LEU A 37 -5.23 7.58 -3.44
CA LEU A 37 -5.60 6.21 -3.08
C LEU A 37 -7.09 5.95 -3.32
N ALA A 38 -7.94 6.98 -3.26
CA ALA A 38 -9.36 6.85 -3.57
C ALA A 38 -9.58 6.55 -5.06
N ASP A 39 -8.89 7.28 -5.95
CA ASP A 39 -8.96 7.07 -7.40
C ASP A 39 -8.34 5.73 -7.78
N TRP A 40 -7.18 5.39 -7.19
CA TRP A 40 -6.50 4.12 -7.40
C TRP A 40 -7.29 2.91 -6.92
N ARG A 41 -8.14 3.08 -5.90
CA ARG A 41 -8.98 1.97 -5.42
C ARG A 41 -9.90 1.46 -6.50
N GLU A 42 -10.54 2.36 -7.24
CA GLU A 42 -11.48 2.00 -8.32
C GLU A 42 -10.74 1.61 -9.60
N GLN A 43 -9.64 2.29 -9.93
CA GLN A 43 -8.93 2.10 -11.21
C GLN A 43 -7.96 0.92 -11.20
N VAL A 44 -7.32 0.63 -10.06
CA VAL A 44 -6.22 -0.33 -9.97
C VAL A 44 -6.54 -1.45 -8.98
N LEU A 45 -6.91 -1.13 -7.75
CA LEU A 45 -7.09 -2.14 -6.70
C LEU A 45 -8.33 -3.02 -6.92
N ALA A 46 -9.45 -2.45 -7.38
CA ALA A 46 -10.66 -3.22 -7.66
C ALA A 46 -10.46 -4.21 -8.82
N PRO A 47 -9.92 -3.81 -10.00
CA PRO A 47 -9.58 -4.76 -11.06
C PRO A 47 -8.55 -5.80 -10.62
N LEU A 48 -7.55 -5.42 -9.81
CA LEU A 48 -6.54 -6.36 -9.31
C LEU A 48 -7.16 -7.40 -8.36
N ALA A 49 -8.05 -6.97 -7.46
CA ALA A 49 -8.79 -7.83 -6.55
C ALA A 49 -9.66 -8.85 -7.31
N GLU A 50 -10.06 -8.52 -8.54
CA GLU A 50 -10.81 -9.36 -9.49
C GLU A 50 -9.93 -10.15 -10.46
N ASN A 51 -8.59 -10.02 -10.38
CA ASN A 51 -7.65 -10.61 -11.32
C ASN A 51 -7.88 -10.16 -12.78
N ALA A 52 -8.40 -8.95 -12.94
CA ALA A 52 -8.70 -8.32 -14.23
C ALA A 52 -7.70 -7.20 -14.58
N LEU A 53 -6.92 -6.69 -13.61
CA LEU A 53 -5.93 -5.63 -13.86
C LEU A 53 -4.87 -6.11 -14.84
N THR A 54 -4.74 -5.39 -15.94
CA THR A 54 -3.71 -5.61 -16.96
C THR A 54 -2.52 -4.66 -16.80
N LEU A 55 -1.38 -5.02 -17.40
CA LEU A 55 -0.21 -4.14 -17.46
C LEU A 55 -0.55 -2.78 -18.11
N ARG A 56 -1.37 -2.78 -19.16
CA ARG A 56 -1.77 -1.54 -19.86
C ARG A 56 -2.53 -0.60 -18.93
N GLU A 57 -3.52 -1.11 -18.19
CA GLU A 57 -4.27 -0.31 -17.22
C GLU A 57 -3.39 0.21 -16.09
N LEU A 58 -2.41 -0.58 -15.63
CA LEU A 58 -1.44 -0.12 -14.63
C LEU A 58 -0.53 0.97 -15.19
N HIS A 59 -0.08 0.84 -16.43
CA HIS A 59 0.75 1.83 -17.12
C HIS A 59 -0.01 3.14 -17.37
N ASP A 60 -1.31 3.07 -17.66
CA ASP A 60 -2.18 4.25 -17.79
C ASP A 60 -2.37 4.98 -16.44
N ALA A 61 -2.29 4.25 -15.32
CA ALA A 61 -2.45 4.80 -13.97
C ALA A 61 -1.13 5.35 -13.37
N VAL A 62 0.02 4.82 -13.78
CA VAL A 62 1.34 5.28 -13.33
C VAL A 62 2.40 5.02 -14.38
N ASP A 63 3.19 6.06 -14.68
CA ASP A 63 4.36 5.94 -15.53
C ASP A 63 5.41 5.03 -14.87
N GLY A 64 5.87 4.04 -15.62
CA GLY A 64 6.87 3.10 -15.16
C GLY A 64 7.51 2.32 -16.30
N GLU A 65 8.51 1.54 -15.94
CA GLU A 65 9.27 0.71 -16.88
C GLU A 65 9.13 -0.76 -16.49
N LEU A 66 9.17 -1.64 -17.48
CA LEU A 66 9.16 -3.07 -17.24
C LEU A 66 10.58 -3.59 -17.04
N TRP A 67 10.78 -4.37 -15.98
CA TRP A 67 12.07 -4.94 -15.60
C TRP A 67 12.01 -6.46 -15.60
N VAL A 68 13.11 -7.07 -16.03
CA VAL A 68 13.35 -8.51 -15.94
C VAL A 68 14.21 -8.77 -14.71
N ASP A 69 13.63 -9.42 -13.70
CA ASP A 69 14.35 -9.83 -12.49
C ASP A 69 14.68 -11.34 -12.57
N PRO A 70 15.97 -11.72 -12.59
CA PRO A 70 16.36 -13.11 -12.49
C PRO A 70 16.28 -13.56 -11.03
N ARG A 71 15.49 -14.59 -10.75
CA ARG A 71 15.37 -15.23 -9.44
C ARG A 71 16.03 -16.62 -9.44
N LEU A 72 16.09 -17.22 -8.26
CA LEU A 72 16.58 -18.59 -8.07
C LEU A 72 15.63 -19.64 -8.67
N ASP A 73 14.33 -19.33 -8.69
CA ASP A 73 13.23 -20.18 -9.18
C ASP A 73 12.83 -19.89 -10.63
N GLY A 74 13.44 -18.89 -11.29
CA GLY A 74 13.16 -18.57 -12.68
C GLY A 74 13.40 -17.10 -13.02
N VAL A 75 12.66 -16.60 -14.00
CA VAL A 75 12.66 -15.19 -14.40
C VAL A 75 11.28 -14.62 -14.12
N ARG A 76 11.22 -13.46 -13.46
CA ARG A 76 9.98 -12.70 -13.28
C ARG A 76 10.03 -11.39 -14.03
N LEU A 77 8.86 -10.92 -14.45
CA LEU A 77 8.68 -9.58 -14.97
C LEU A 77 8.03 -8.71 -13.90
N ALA A 78 8.66 -7.58 -13.62
CA ALA A 78 8.23 -6.61 -12.63
C ALA A 78 8.11 -5.24 -13.30
N PHE A 79 6.91 -4.70 -13.33
CA PHE A 79 6.66 -3.32 -13.70
C PHE A 79 7.05 -2.41 -12.53
N ARG A 80 7.91 -1.42 -12.74
CA ARG A 80 8.36 -0.48 -11.71
C ARG A 80 8.01 0.94 -12.10
N GLY A 81 7.10 1.55 -11.36
CA GLY A 81 6.66 2.92 -11.53
C GLY A 81 6.91 3.78 -10.30
N ARG A 82 6.78 5.09 -10.46
CA ARG A 82 6.82 6.04 -9.35
C ARG A 82 5.57 6.90 -9.38
N LEU A 83 4.77 6.79 -8.33
CA LEU A 83 3.58 7.60 -8.14
C LEU A 83 3.90 8.81 -7.24
N LEU A 84 3.53 10.00 -7.68
CA LEU A 84 3.62 11.21 -6.86
C LEU A 84 2.32 11.39 -6.08
N GLY A 85 2.37 11.18 -4.76
CA GLY A 85 1.22 11.28 -3.87
C GLY A 85 1.46 12.21 -2.68
N ASP A 86 0.38 12.56 -1.99
CA ASP A 86 0.47 13.32 -0.74
C ASP A 86 1.17 12.51 0.35
N GLY A 87 2.32 12.99 0.83
CA GLY A 87 3.19 12.25 1.75
C GLY A 87 4.50 11.80 1.12
N GLY A 88 4.72 12.11 -0.16
CA GLY A 88 5.98 11.87 -0.88
C GLY A 88 5.80 10.95 -2.08
N PRO A 89 6.88 10.70 -2.82
CA PRO A 89 6.86 9.71 -3.88
C PRO A 89 6.61 8.31 -3.32
N TRP A 90 5.93 7.49 -4.11
CA TRP A 90 5.65 6.09 -3.85
C TRP A 90 6.29 5.27 -4.95
N GLN A 91 6.98 4.21 -4.58
CA GLN A 91 7.45 3.20 -5.51
C GLN A 91 6.35 2.17 -5.69
N VAL A 92 5.99 1.91 -6.94
CA VAL A 92 5.00 0.92 -7.31
C VAL A 92 5.73 -0.20 -8.04
N GLU A 93 5.66 -1.43 -7.55
CA GLU A 93 6.16 -2.61 -8.24
C GLU A 93 5.02 -3.61 -8.48
N GLY A 94 4.67 -3.85 -9.74
CA GLY A 94 3.66 -4.81 -10.18
C GLY A 94 4.29 -6.06 -10.78
N GLU A 95 3.98 -7.23 -10.26
CA GLU A 95 4.44 -8.51 -10.80
C GLU A 95 3.46 -9.03 -11.86
N LEU A 96 3.98 -9.44 -13.02
CA LEU A 96 3.18 -9.95 -14.13
C LEU A 96 2.97 -11.45 -14.00
N GLY A 97 1.74 -11.91 -14.24
CA GLY A 97 1.39 -13.33 -14.33
C GLY A 97 1.88 -13.93 -15.64
N LEU A 98 3.07 -14.53 -15.62
CA LEU A 98 3.63 -15.23 -16.78
C LEU A 98 3.28 -16.72 -16.76
N SER A 99 3.00 -17.28 -17.94
CA SER A 99 2.87 -18.73 -18.08
C SER A 99 4.25 -19.40 -17.99
N ALA A 100 4.27 -20.70 -17.70
CA ALA A 100 5.52 -21.47 -17.66
C ALA A 100 6.28 -21.43 -19.00
N GLU A 101 5.56 -21.42 -20.12
CA GLU A 101 6.16 -21.32 -21.46
C GLU A 101 6.81 -19.96 -21.70
N GLU A 102 6.19 -18.89 -21.21
CA GLU A 102 6.70 -17.51 -21.32
C GLU A 102 7.91 -17.30 -20.43
N GLN A 103 7.89 -17.81 -19.20
CA GLN A 103 9.04 -17.80 -18.31
C GLN A 103 10.23 -18.53 -18.93
N LEU A 104 10.00 -19.71 -19.51
CA LEU A 104 11.05 -20.45 -20.22
C LEU A 104 11.56 -19.69 -21.45
N SER A 105 10.68 -19.01 -22.18
CA SER A 105 11.05 -18.22 -23.35
C SER A 105 11.86 -16.98 -22.97
N LEU A 106 11.47 -16.28 -21.89
CA LEU A 106 12.22 -15.16 -21.32
C LEU A 106 13.56 -15.62 -20.76
N GLN A 107 13.62 -16.75 -20.06
CA GLN A 107 14.88 -17.30 -19.55
C GLN A 107 15.88 -17.61 -20.67
N ARG A 108 15.39 -18.15 -21.80
CA ARG A 108 16.23 -18.38 -22.99
C ARG A 108 16.65 -17.07 -23.66
N ALA A 109 15.73 -16.11 -23.79
CA ALA A 109 15.97 -14.84 -24.49
C ALA A 109 16.85 -13.87 -23.71
N SER A 110 16.69 -13.78 -22.39
CA SER A 110 17.45 -12.85 -21.56
C SER A 110 18.90 -13.26 -21.38
N ALA A 111 19.27 -14.54 -21.64
CA ALA A 111 20.61 -15.10 -21.38
C ALA A 111 21.16 -14.78 -19.96
N LEU A 112 20.29 -14.40 -19.04
CA LEU A 112 20.61 -13.98 -17.68
C LEU A 112 20.86 -15.22 -16.83
N LYS A 113 21.99 -15.26 -16.13
CA LYS A 113 22.24 -16.29 -15.13
C LYS A 113 21.37 -16.01 -13.89
N PRO A 114 20.93 -17.04 -13.15
CA PRO A 114 20.31 -16.85 -11.84
C PRO A 114 21.19 -15.95 -10.96
N GLY A 115 20.61 -14.86 -10.42
CA GLY A 115 21.34 -13.86 -9.62
C GLY A 115 22.06 -12.75 -10.41
N SER A 116 21.81 -12.62 -11.72
CA SER A 116 22.27 -11.45 -12.48
C SER A 116 21.53 -10.17 -12.04
N ALA A 117 22.07 -8.99 -12.35
CA ALA A 117 21.36 -7.74 -12.06
C ALA A 117 20.06 -7.63 -12.87
N PRO A 118 18.98 -7.04 -12.31
CA PRO A 118 17.78 -6.69 -13.06
C PRO A 118 18.10 -5.87 -14.32
N GLN A 119 17.38 -6.13 -15.42
CA GLN A 119 17.55 -5.39 -16.66
C GLN A 119 16.22 -4.81 -17.16
N PRO A 120 16.20 -3.58 -17.71
CA PRO A 120 15.01 -3.02 -18.32
C PRO A 120 14.64 -3.81 -19.57
N LEU A 121 13.35 -4.05 -19.77
CA LEU A 121 12.82 -4.71 -20.96
C LEU A 121 12.67 -3.66 -22.08
N SER A 122 13.03 -4.02 -23.31
CA SER A 122 12.85 -3.14 -24.46
C SER A 122 11.37 -2.80 -24.71
N ALA A 123 11.08 -1.53 -25.01
CA ALA A 123 9.72 -1.00 -25.22
C ALA A 123 8.87 -1.74 -26.29
N GLY A 124 9.51 -2.42 -27.25
CA GLY A 124 8.80 -3.23 -28.27
C GLY A 124 8.16 -4.52 -27.72
N LEU A 125 8.67 -5.05 -26.60
CA LEU A 125 8.08 -6.21 -25.90
C LEU A 125 7.02 -5.77 -24.88
N GLU A 126 7.16 -4.57 -24.32
CA GLU A 126 6.19 -3.99 -23.39
C GLU A 126 4.79 -3.89 -24.00
N GLY A 127 4.69 -3.42 -25.26
CA GLY A 127 3.41 -3.35 -25.98
C GLY A 127 2.72 -4.70 -26.18
N GLN A 128 3.47 -5.80 -26.28
CA GLN A 128 2.93 -7.16 -26.40
C GLN A 128 2.51 -7.75 -25.05
N LEU A 129 3.07 -7.23 -23.96
CA LEU A 129 2.76 -7.64 -22.59
C LEU A 129 1.65 -6.79 -21.96
N GLY A 130 1.14 -5.77 -22.66
CA GLY A 130 0.09 -4.88 -22.16
C GLY A 130 -1.17 -5.60 -21.69
N ASP A 131 -1.58 -6.69 -22.36
CA ASP A 131 -2.77 -7.46 -21.99
C ASP A 131 -2.49 -8.51 -20.88
N LYS A 132 -1.28 -8.55 -20.33
CA LYS A 132 -0.93 -9.51 -19.28
C LYS A 132 -1.52 -9.08 -17.93
N PRO A 133 -2.04 -10.04 -17.15
CA PRO A 133 -2.58 -9.73 -15.83
C PRO A 133 -1.46 -9.43 -14.84
N ILE A 134 -1.72 -8.50 -13.94
CA ILE A 134 -0.90 -8.24 -12.76
C ILE A 134 -1.35 -9.20 -11.65
N VAL A 135 -0.42 -9.96 -11.08
CA VAL A 135 -0.71 -10.98 -10.05
C VAL A 135 -0.38 -10.51 -8.63
N ALA A 136 0.47 -9.48 -8.52
CA ALA A 136 0.76 -8.82 -7.26
C ALA A 136 1.15 -7.37 -7.53
N LEU A 137 0.78 -6.47 -6.65
CA LEU A 137 1.13 -5.07 -6.70
C LEU A 137 1.63 -4.63 -5.33
N SER A 138 2.85 -4.13 -5.30
CA SER A 138 3.46 -3.58 -4.09
C SER A 138 3.61 -2.07 -4.22
N MET A 139 3.25 -1.35 -3.17
CA MET A 139 3.37 0.10 -3.08
C MET A 139 4.16 0.43 -1.82
N ILE A 140 5.31 1.07 -1.99
CA ILE A 140 6.25 1.42 -0.93
C ILE A 140 6.35 2.95 -0.89
N PRO A 141 5.94 3.60 0.21
CA PRO A 141 6.14 5.03 0.34
C PRO A 141 7.63 5.36 0.58
N ASP A 142 8.17 6.35 -0.12
CA ASP A 142 9.51 6.89 0.18
C ASP A 142 9.47 7.80 1.42
N GLY A 143 8.30 8.35 1.75
CA GLY A 143 8.05 9.17 2.93
C GLY A 143 7.36 8.42 4.07
N ARG A 144 7.21 9.08 5.21
CA ARG A 144 6.44 8.53 6.35
C ARG A 144 4.95 8.75 6.15
N VAL A 145 4.18 7.67 6.19
CA VAL A 145 2.73 7.69 6.05
C VAL A 145 2.12 7.05 7.29
N GLY A 146 1.60 7.87 8.20
CA GLY A 146 1.02 7.38 9.44
C GLY A 146 -0.25 6.57 9.23
N ALA A 147 -0.45 5.57 10.09
CA ALA A 147 -1.59 4.67 10.13
C ALA A 147 -2.96 5.37 10.05
N GLU A 148 -3.09 6.51 10.73
CA GLU A 148 -4.32 7.32 10.76
C GLU A 148 -4.74 7.83 9.36
N ARG A 149 -3.77 8.18 8.50
CA ARG A 149 -4.07 8.59 7.11
C ARG A 149 -4.59 7.42 6.29
N LEU A 150 -4.07 6.22 6.55
CA LEU A 150 -4.53 5.00 5.90
C LEU A 150 -5.97 4.67 6.34
N LEU A 151 -6.27 4.78 7.63
CA LEU A 151 -7.64 4.62 8.16
C LEU A 151 -8.61 5.63 7.57
N ALA A 152 -8.19 6.89 7.41
CA ALA A 152 -9.01 7.91 6.78
C ALA A 152 -9.29 7.63 5.29
N SER A 153 -8.42 6.88 4.62
CA SER A 153 -8.51 6.60 3.17
C SER A 153 -9.23 5.28 2.86
N LEU A 154 -8.92 4.22 3.61
CA LEU A 154 -9.40 2.86 3.38
C LEU A 154 -10.48 2.42 4.38
N GLY A 155 -10.71 3.19 5.44
CA GLY A 155 -11.57 2.80 6.55
C GLY A 155 -10.88 1.82 7.49
N GLN A 156 -11.68 1.15 8.33
CA GLN A 156 -11.15 0.19 9.29
C GLN A 156 -10.76 -1.13 8.61
N PRO A 157 -9.58 -1.70 8.91
CA PRO A 157 -9.20 -3.01 8.40
C PRO A 157 -10.10 -4.10 8.98
N ARG A 158 -10.36 -5.13 8.19
CA ARG A 158 -11.17 -6.27 8.65
C ARG A 158 -10.41 -7.14 9.65
N LEU A 159 -9.09 -7.23 9.48
CA LEU A 159 -8.21 -8.01 10.33
C LEU A 159 -6.94 -7.22 10.60
N ARG A 160 -6.49 -7.23 11.85
CA ARG A 160 -5.18 -6.72 12.26
C ARG A 160 -4.39 -7.90 12.81
N LEU A 161 -3.23 -8.15 12.23
CA LEU A 161 -2.32 -9.22 12.61
C LEU A 161 -1.11 -8.59 13.28
N GLN A 162 -0.80 -9.06 14.49
CA GLN A 162 0.41 -8.62 15.17
C GLN A 162 1.58 -9.47 14.68
N LEU A 163 2.59 -8.80 14.11
CA LEU A 163 3.79 -9.42 13.59
C LEU A 163 4.95 -9.23 14.57
N ALA A 164 6.04 -9.96 14.38
CA ALA A 164 7.26 -9.77 15.17
C ALA A 164 7.82 -8.34 15.04
N GLN A 165 7.48 -7.64 13.96
CA GLN A 165 7.92 -6.27 13.66
C GLN A 165 6.71 -5.44 13.22
N GLY A 166 5.88 -5.05 14.18
CA GLY A 166 4.72 -4.17 13.96
C GLY A 166 3.40 -4.89 13.71
N GLU A 167 2.53 -4.27 12.93
CA GLU A 167 1.21 -4.80 12.59
C GLU A 167 1.02 -4.95 11.09
N ALA A 168 0.26 -5.96 10.67
CA ALA A 168 -0.26 -6.08 9.32
C ALA A 168 -1.77 -5.93 9.33
N TRP A 169 -2.27 -4.96 8.57
CA TRP A 169 -3.68 -4.66 8.42
C TRP A 169 -4.18 -5.23 7.09
N VAL A 170 -5.19 -6.09 7.17
CA VAL A 170 -5.72 -6.80 6.00
C VAL A 170 -7.09 -6.23 5.62
N TYR A 171 -7.24 -5.94 4.34
CA TYR A 171 -8.45 -5.48 3.67
C TYR A 171 -8.86 -6.49 2.58
N PRO A 172 -9.50 -7.62 2.95
CA PRO A 172 -9.76 -8.71 2.00
C PRO A 172 -10.63 -8.33 0.81
N GLN A 173 -11.51 -7.34 0.97
CA GLN A 173 -12.37 -6.88 -0.13
C GLN A 173 -11.57 -6.25 -1.26
N LEU A 174 -10.41 -5.64 -0.95
CA LEU A 174 -9.50 -5.00 -1.89
C LEU A 174 -8.28 -5.89 -2.22
N GLY A 175 -8.21 -7.10 -1.68
CA GLY A 175 -7.01 -7.93 -1.85
C GLY A 175 -5.75 -7.34 -1.21
N LEU A 176 -5.90 -6.39 -0.29
CA LEU A 176 -4.82 -5.50 0.16
C LEU A 176 -4.36 -5.84 1.58
N THR A 177 -3.06 -5.84 1.80
CA THR A 177 -2.40 -5.95 3.11
C THR A 177 -1.43 -4.80 3.29
N ALA A 178 -1.60 -4.01 4.33
CA ALA A 178 -0.70 -2.94 4.71
C ALA A 178 0.17 -3.37 5.89
N HIS A 179 1.48 -3.16 5.83
CA HIS A 179 2.43 -3.45 6.90
C HIS A 179 2.89 -2.14 7.56
N LEU A 180 2.65 -2.04 8.86
CA LEU A 180 2.88 -0.85 9.68
C LEU A 180 3.77 -1.19 10.88
N PRO A 181 5.10 -1.14 10.75
CA PRO A 181 5.99 -1.03 11.91
C PRO A 181 5.83 0.33 12.59
N ASP A 182 5.62 0.32 13.91
CA ASP A 182 5.55 1.54 14.74
C ASP A 182 4.53 2.59 14.24
N ASP A 183 3.36 2.13 13.78
CA ASP A 183 2.27 2.95 13.21
C ASP A 183 2.62 3.75 11.93
N ASP A 184 3.77 3.50 11.32
CA ASP A 184 4.15 4.05 10.02
C ASP A 184 4.02 2.98 8.93
N LEU A 185 3.31 3.31 7.85
CA LEU A 185 3.17 2.43 6.70
C LEU A 185 4.51 2.24 6.00
N ARG A 186 4.94 0.97 5.92
CA ARG A 186 6.17 0.58 5.23
C ARG A 186 5.92 -0.02 3.85
N LEU A 187 4.85 -0.80 3.72
CA LEU A 187 4.53 -1.53 2.51
C LEU A 187 3.02 -1.76 2.43
N MET A 188 2.46 -1.56 1.25
CA MET A 188 1.15 -2.08 0.88
C MET A 188 1.31 -3.13 -0.20
N LEU A 189 0.80 -4.32 0.04
CA LEU A 189 0.76 -5.43 -0.91
C LEU A 189 -0.69 -5.70 -1.29
N ALA A 190 -1.02 -5.53 -2.55
CA ALA A 190 -2.29 -5.91 -3.13
C ALA A 190 -2.11 -7.15 -4.01
N VAL A 191 -3.01 -8.11 -3.87
CA VAL A 191 -3.05 -9.37 -4.64
C VAL A 191 -4.50 -9.68 -5.00
N PRO A 192 -4.77 -10.51 -6.01
CA PRO A 192 -6.12 -11.00 -6.28
C PRO A 192 -6.75 -11.63 -5.03
N ARG A 193 -8.06 -11.45 -4.83
CA ARG A 193 -8.76 -11.98 -3.64
C ARG A 193 -8.58 -13.48 -3.46
N GLN A 194 -8.57 -14.20 -4.58
CA GLN A 194 -8.37 -15.65 -4.64
C GLN A 194 -7.01 -16.08 -4.05
N ALA A 195 -5.99 -15.21 -4.11
CA ALA A 195 -4.66 -15.48 -3.55
C ALA A 195 -4.61 -15.30 -2.03
N LEU A 196 -5.51 -14.51 -1.43
CA LEU A 196 -5.64 -14.39 0.03
C LEU A 196 -6.39 -15.59 0.64
N GLU A 197 -7.28 -16.23 -0.13
CA GLU A 197 -8.06 -17.38 0.33
C GLU A 197 -7.26 -18.69 0.32
N LYS A 198 -6.25 -18.79 -0.54
CA LYS A 198 -5.31 -19.92 -0.53
C LYS A 198 -4.12 -19.56 0.37
N PRO A 199 -3.84 -20.32 1.43
CA PRO A 199 -2.58 -20.15 2.15
C PRO A 199 -1.43 -20.34 1.16
N LEU A 200 -0.46 -19.42 1.19
CA LEU A 200 0.83 -19.60 0.51
C LEU A 200 1.33 -21.01 0.86
N ARG A 201 1.46 -21.88 -0.16
CA ARG A 201 2.14 -23.16 -0.02
C ARG A 201 3.63 -22.97 -0.25
#